data_AF-A0A6I5C2W4-F1
#
_entry.id   AF-A0A6I5C2W4-F1
#
_cell.length_a   1.000
_cell.length_b   1.000
_cell.length_c   1.000
_cell.angle_alpha   90.00
_cell.angle_beta   90.00
_cell.angle_gamma   90.00
#
_symmetry.space_group_name_H-M   'P 1'
#
loop_
_entity.id
_entity.type
_entity.pdbx_description
1 polymer ?
#
loop_
_entity_poly.entity_id
_entity_poly.type
_entity_poly.pdbx_seq_one_letter_code
_entity_poly.pdbx_strand_id
1 'polypeptide(L)'
;AGLESLAGPGTPVLAVTEPTETATAAAFAHTAVLTGRPGNTAPLAEAGRLFGRLAHLLDAVEDQAADAASGAWNPLTATGTSRAEARRLADDAVHGIRLALRDAEFTDGRLAHLLLVHELPRSVDRAFGTASCGHAPGTEEAAHGAFGPPQGPYAPQRPPAHDP
;
A
#
# COMPACT_ATOMS: atom_id res chain seq x y z
N ALA A 1 28.30 -3.08 -1.80
CA ALA A 1 27.38 -3.27 -2.93
C ALA A 1 26.02 -3.66 -2.34
N GLY A 2 24.93 -3.00 -2.73
CA GLY A 2 23.60 -3.24 -2.17
C GLY A 2 22.96 -4.53 -2.68
N LEU A 3 21.85 -4.95 -2.09
CA LEU A 3 21.13 -6.18 -2.49
C LEU A 3 20.64 -6.12 -3.94
N GLU A 4 20.38 -4.92 -4.44
CA GLU A 4 19.99 -4.63 -5.82
C GLU A 4 21.07 -5.09 -6.81
N SER A 5 22.35 -4.99 -6.42
CA SER A 5 23.47 -5.43 -7.25
C SER A 5 23.60 -6.96 -7.37
N LEU A 6 22.90 -7.71 -6.52
CA LEU A 6 22.89 -9.18 -6.48
C LEU A 6 21.57 -9.76 -7.03
N ALA A 7 20.57 -8.92 -7.31
CA ALA A 7 19.27 -9.32 -7.81
C ALA A 7 19.22 -9.19 -9.33
N GLY A 8 19.34 -10.32 -10.04
CA GLY A 8 19.22 -10.39 -11.50
C GLY A 8 18.11 -11.35 -11.95
N PRO A 9 17.94 -11.54 -13.27
CA PRO A 9 16.93 -12.43 -13.80
C PRO A 9 17.02 -13.84 -13.21
N GLY A 10 15.90 -14.35 -12.68
CA GLY A 10 15.83 -15.67 -12.05
C GLY A 10 16.14 -15.68 -10.54
N THR A 11 16.63 -14.59 -9.96
CA THR A 11 16.70 -14.44 -8.49
C THR A 11 15.28 -14.44 -7.93
N PRO A 12 14.95 -15.26 -6.91
CA PRO A 12 13.64 -15.20 -6.27
C PRO A 12 13.39 -13.79 -5.72
N VAL A 13 12.24 -13.17 -6.05
CA VAL A 13 11.89 -11.83 -5.54
C VAL A 13 11.93 -11.77 -4.01
N LEU A 14 11.61 -12.89 -3.35
CA LEU A 14 11.64 -13.00 -1.89
C LEU A 14 13.04 -12.87 -1.28
N ALA A 15 14.10 -13.16 -2.04
CA ALA A 15 15.46 -12.93 -1.59
C ALA A 15 15.77 -11.43 -1.45
N VAL A 16 15.07 -10.58 -2.20
CA VAL A 16 15.23 -9.13 -2.17
C VAL A 16 14.33 -8.49 -1.11
N THR A 17 13.19 -9.12 -0.80
CA THR A 17 12.28 -8.65 0.27
C THR A 17 12.68 -9.12 1.65
N GLU A 18 13.46 -10.20 1.78
CA GLU A 18 13.83 -10.83 3.05
C GLU A 18 14.31 -9.85 4.14
N PRO A 19 15.17 -8.86 3.87
CA PRO A 19 15.65 -7.97 4.93
C PRO A 19 14.53 -7.13 5.54
N THR A 20 13.58 -6.69 4.71
CA THR A 20 12.38 -6.00 5.18
C THR A 20 11.46 -6.96 5.94
N GLU A 21 11.33 -8.20 5.49
CA GLU A 21 10.60 -9.24 6.21
C GLU A 21 11.17 -9.45 7.63
N THR A 22 12.51 -9.54 7.74
CA THR A 22 13.19 -9.72 9.02
C THR A 22 13.02 -8.50 9.94
N ALA A 23 13.16 -7.27 9.41
CA ALA A 23 12.99 -6.06 10.19
C ALA A 23 11.54 -5.89 10.72
N THR A 24 10.55 -6.13 9.85
CA THR A 24 9.13 -6.02 10.20
C THR A 24 8.69 -7.11 11.19
N ALA A 25 9.21 -8.33 11.03
CA ALA A 25 9.02 -9.41 12.01
C ALA A 25 9.51 -8.99 13.40
N ALA A 26 10.72 -8.45 13.50
CA ALA A 26 11.28 -7.98 14.77
C ALA A 26 10.44 -6.86 15.39
N ALA A 27 10.00 -5.88 14.59
CA ALA A 27 9.17 -4.78 15.06
C ALA A 27 7.83 -5.26 15.62
N PHE A 28 7.13 -6.15 14.90
CA PHE A 28 5.84 -6.70 15.35
C PHE A 28 6.02 -7.56 16.59
N ALA A 29 7.03 -8.43 16.62
CA ALA A 29 7.36 -9.26 17.78
C ALA A 29 7.61 -8.41 19.03
N HIS A 30 8.29 -7.27 18.89
CA HIS A 30 8.59 -6.39 20.01
C HIS A 30 7.33 -5.80 20.67
N THR A 31 6.22 -5.66 19.92
CA THR A 31 4.95 -5.21 20.51
C THR A 31 4.40 -6.20 21.54
N ALA A 32 4.69 -7.50 21.40
CA ALA A 32 4.35 -8.52 22.41
C ALA A 32 5.07 -8.26 23.74
N VAL A 33 6.33 -7.82 23.67
CA VAL A 33 7.13 -7.46 24.84
C VAL A 33 6.58 -6.21 25.51
N LEU A 34 6.33 -5.15 24.72
CA LEU A 34 5.81 -3.88 25.22
C LEU A 34 4.43 -4.01 25.87
N THR A 35 3.62 -4.96 25.41
CA THR A 35 2.27 -5.21 25.94
C THR A 35 2.24 -6.27 27.05
N GLY A 36 3.39 -6.82 27.45
CA GLY A 36 3.46 -7.84 28.51
C GLY A 36 2.84 -9.18 28.12
N ARG A 37 2.75 -9.50 26.82
CA ARG A 37 2.18 -10.75 26.29
C ARG A 37 3.24 -11.53 25.50
N PRO A 38 4.28 -12.09 26.16
CA PRO A 38 5.37 -12.77 25.45
C PRO A 38 4.93 -13.95 24.58
N GLY A 39 3.78 -14.58 24.90
CA GLY A 39 3.17 -15.61 24.05
C GLY A 39 2.83 -15.16 22.63
N ASN A 40 2.61 -13.85 22.42
CA ASN A 40 2.34 -13.29 21.11
C ASN A 40 3.58 -13.06 20.24
N THR A 41 4.80 -13.27 20.78
CA THR A 41 6.04 -12.94 20.07
C THR A 41 6.15 -13.66 18.73
N ALA A 42 5.94 -14.98 18.73
CA ALA A 42 6.01 -15.80 17.51
C ALA A 42 4.90 -15.47 16.48
N PRO A 43 3.60 -15.43 16.85
CA PRO A 43 2.57 -15.10 15.88
C PRO A 43 2.70 -13.66 15.33
N LEU A 44 3.11 -12.70 16.16
CA LEU A 44 3.33 -11.33 15.68
C LEU A 44 4.60 -11.21 14.83
N ALA A 45 5.66 -11.96 15.12
CA ALA A 45 6.83 -12.03 14.24
C ALA A 45 6.43 -12.53 12.84
N GLU A 46 5.64 -13.59 12.76
CA GLU A 46 5.20 -14.16 11.48
C GLU A 46 4.27 -13.20 10.73
N ALA A 47 3.32 -12.57 11.43
CA ALA A 47 2.47 -11.54 10.83
C ALA A 47 3.29 -10.36 10.29
N GLY A 48 4.31 -9.91 11.04
CA GLY A 48 5.21 -8.84 10.62
C GLY A 48 6.01 -9.22 9.38
N ARG A 49 6.59 -10.42 9.37
CA ARG A 49 7.36 -10.96 8.24
C ARG A 49 6.57 -10.92 6.93
N LEU A 50 5.35 -11.47 6.96
CA LEU A 50 4.45 -11.52 5.82
C LEU A 50 3.93 -10.13 5.43
N PHE A 51 3.72 -9.24 6.41
CA PHE A 51 3.37 -7.85 6.13
C PHE A 51 4.50 -7.11 5.39
N GLY A 52 5.75 -7.27 5.82
CA GLY A 52 6.90 -6.69 5.14
C GLY A 52 7.05 -7.17 3.70
N ARG A 53 6.84 -8.46 3.46
CA ARG A 53 6.77 -9.04 2.11
C ARG A 53 5.69 -8.38 1.28
N LEU A 54 4.47 -8.33 1.81
CA LEU A 54 3.32 -7.80 1.11
C LEU A 54 3.54 -6.33 0.74
N ALA A 55 4.01 -5.51 1.68
CA ALA A 55 4.28 -4.09 1.45
C ALA A 55 5.24 -3.88 0.28
N HIS A 56 6.37 -4.61 0.25
CA HIS A 56 7.34 -4.53 -0.85
C HIS A 56 6.77 -5.00 -2.20
N LEU A 57 5.95 -6.06 -2.20
CA LEU A 57 5.33 -6.54 -3.44
C LEU A 57 4.35 -5.52 -3.99
N LEU A 58 3.53 -4.89 -3.15
CA LEU A 58 2.56 -3.88 -3.60
C LEU A 58 3.27 -2.64 -4.15
N ASP A 59 4.29 -2.15 -3.46
CA ASP A 59 5.13 -1.02 -3.89
C ASP A 59 5.73 -1.28 -5.28
N ALA A 60 6.37 -2.44 -5.45
CA ALA A 60 6.96 -2.82 -6.73
C ALA A 60 5.94 -2.97 -7.87
N VAL A 61 4.69 -3.33 -7.56
CA VAL A 61 3.59 -3.47 -8.53
C VAL A 61 3.03 -2.10 -8.93
N GLU A 62 2.88 -1.19 -7.97
CA GLU A 62 2.35 0.16 -8.16
C GLU A 62 3.35 1.03 -8.94
N ASP A 63 4.64 0.94 -8.61
CA ASP A 63 5.70 1.77 -9.21
C ASP A 63 6.26 1.21 -10.52
N GLN A 64 5.93 -0.04 -10.88
CA GLN A 64 6.54 -0.75 -12.02
C GLN A 64 6.60 0.07 -13.32
N ALA A 65 5.53 0.80 -13.64
CA ALA A 65 5.45 1.61 -14.85
C ALA A 65 6.30 2.90 -14.76
N ALA A 66 6.29 3.56 -13.61
CA ALA A 66 7.07 4.77 -13.37
C ALA A 66 8.58 4.46 -13.34
N ASP A 67 8.96 3.33 -12.73
CA ASP A 67 10.33 2.85 -12.71
C ASP A 67 10.82 2.53 -14.12
N ALA A 68 9.99 1.83 -14.92
CA ALA A 68 10.33 1.53 -16.31
C ALA A 68 10.49 2.81 -17.15
N ALA A 69 9.65 3.82 -16.93
CA ALA A 69 9.72 5.10 -17.67
C ALA A 69 10.96 5.94 -17.29
N SER A 70 11.37 5.89 -16.03
CA SER A 70 12.52 6.64 -15.50
C SER A 70 13.85 5.87 -15.58
N GLY A 71 13.81 4.58 -15.93
CA GLY A 71 14.98 3.69 -15.89
C GLY A 71 15.42 3.34 -14.47
N ALA A 72 14.55 3.55 -13.47
CA ALA A 72 14.80 3.15 -12.10
C ALA A 72 14.73 1.63 -11.93
N TRP A 73 15.36 1.13 -10.87
CA TRP A 73 15.35 -0.28 -10.55
C TRP A 73 14.01 -0.66 -9.91
N ASN A 74 13.40 -1.74 -10.38
CA ASN A 74 12.19 -2.33 -9.83
C ASN A 74 12.42 -3.83 -9.58
N PRO A 75 12.10 -4.39 -8.40
CA PRO A 75 12.44 -5.77 -8.08
C PRO A 75 11.74 -6.79 -8.99
N LEU A 76 10.51 -6.52 -9.44
CA LEU A 76 9.80 -7.45 -10.33
C LEU A 76 10.47 -7.50 -11.70
N THR A 77 10.79 -6.34 -12.25
CA THR A 77 11.46 -6.22 -13.54
C THR A 77 12.88 -6.78 -13.48
N ALA A 78 13.65 -6.45 -12.44
CA ALA A 78 15.03 -6.91 -12.27
C ALA A 78 15.15 -8.43 -12.12
N THR A 79 14.20 -9.05 -11.41
CA THR A 79 14.18 -10.51 -11.21
C THR A 79 13.47 -11.28 -12.32
N GLY A 80 12.71 -10.59 -13.18
CA GLY A 80 11.83 -11.22 -14.16
C GLY A 80 10.56 -11.83 -13.54
N THR A 81 10.19 -11.41 -12.32
CA THR A 81 8.99 -11.89 -11.64
C THR A 81 7.74 -11.32 -12.31
N SER A 82 6.86 -12.21 -12.79
CA SER A 82 5.61 -11.79 -13.42
C SER A 82 4.62 -11.17 -12.42
N ARG A 83 3.74 -10.29 -12.87
CA ARG A 83 2.65 -9.76 -12.02
C ARG A 83 1.71 -10.85 -11.51
N ALA A 84 1.51 -11.93 -12.27
CA ALA A 84 0.72 -13.08 -11.81
C ALA A 84 1.39 -13.79 -10.63
N GLU A 85 2.72 -13.95 -10.67
CA GLU A 85 3.47 -14.54 -9.57
C GLU A 85 3.51 -13.62 -8.35
N ALA A 86 3.74 -12.32 -8.56
CA ALA A 86 3.66 -11.32 -7.49
C ALA A 86 2.28 -11.32 -6.81
N ARG A 87 1.20 -11.46 -7.59
CA ARG A 87 -0.17 -11.56 -7.07
C ARG A 87 -0.35 -12.79 -6.20
N ARG A 88 0.11 -13.96 -6.67
CA ARG A 88 0.06 -15.20 -5.88
C ARG A 88 0.78 -15.06 -4.55
N LEU A 89 1.99 -14.51 -4.56
CA LEU A 89 2.78 -14.27 -3.34
C LEU A 89 2.08 -13.27 -2.39
N ALA A 90 1.42 -12.25 -2.92
CA ALA A 90 0.66 -11.29 -2.12
C ALA A 90 -0.57 -11.94 -1.47
N ASP A 91 -1.34 -12.74 -2.23
CA ASP A 91 -2.50 -13.46 -1.70
C ASP A 91 -2.09 -14.47 -0.61
N ASP A 92 -0.98 -15.19 -0.81
CA ASP A 92 -0.41 -16.11 0.17
C ASP A 92 0.02 -15.36 1.45
N ALA A 93 0.63 -14.19 1.33
CA ALA A 93 1.01 -13.35 2.46
C ALA A 93 -0.22 -12.88 3.26
N VAL A 94 -1.27 -12.41 2.58
CA VAL A 94 -2.54 -12.02 3.21
C VAL A 94 -3.17 -13.21 3.96
N HIS A 95 -3.16 -14.39 3.36
CA HIS A 95 -3.66 -15.60 4.01
C HIS A 95 -2.85 -15.96 5.26
N GLY A 96 -1.52 -15.96 5.16
CA GLY A 96 -0.64 -16.26 6.28
C GLY A 96 -0.77 -15.25 7.44
N ILE A 97 -0.92 -13.95 7.14
CA ILE A 97 -1.16 -12.91 8.17
C ILE A 97 -2.44 -13.22 8.95
N ARG A 98 -3.52 -13.63 8.26
CA ARG A 98 -4.78 -14.00 8.90
C ARG A 98 -4.62 -15.21 9.83
N LEU A 99 -3.80 -16.20 9.46
CA LEU A 99 -3.53 -17.35 10.31
C LEU A 99 -2.69 -16.93 11.52
N ALA A 100 -1.60 -16.19 11.31
CA ALA A 100 -0.73 -15.73 12.38
C ALA A 100 -1.49 -14.87 13.42
N LEU A 101 -2.40 -14.01 12.98
CA LEU A 101 -3.22 -13.20 13.88
C LEU A 101 -4.28 -14.01 14.65
N ARG A 102 -4.71 -15.17 14.15
CA ARG A 102 -5.59 -16.08 14.91
C ARG A 102 -4.86 -16.75 16.07
N ASP A 103 -3.55 -16.91 15.96
CA ASP A 103 -2.70 -17.51 16.99
C ASP A 103 -2.22 -16.49 18.04
N ALA A 104 -2.51 -15.19 17.86
CA ALA A 104 -2.20 -14.14 18.81
C ALA A 104 -3.38 -13.81 19.74
N GLU A 105 -3.08 -13.55 21.01
CA GLU A 105 -4.08 -13.12 21.99
C GLU A 105 -4.22 -11.60 22.05
N PHE A 106 -5.41 -11.07 21.80
CA PHE A 106 -5.69 -9.64 21.91
C PHE A 106 -6.70 -9.35 23.02
N THR A 107 -6.47 -8.28 23.80
CA THR A 107 -7.48 -7.72 24.70
C THR A 107 -8.61 -7.06 23.90
N ASP A 108 -8.24 -6.31 22.84
CA ASP A 108 -9.14 -5.81 21.79
C ASP A 108 -8.44 -5.99 20.44
N GLY A 109 -8.90 -6.97 19.66
CA GLY A 109 -8.33 -7.30 18.35
C GLY A 109 -8.96 -6.54 17.19
N ARG A 110 -9.95 -5.66 17.42
CA ARG A 110 -10.78 -5.11 16.34
C ARG A 110 -9.97 -4.28 15.35
N LEU A 111 -9.06 -3.44 15.82
CA LEU A 111 -8.22 -2.61 14.97
C LEU A 111 -7.25 -3.46 14.14
N ALA A 112 -6.57 -4.41 14.77
CA ALA A 112 -5.67 -5.35 14.09
C ALA A 112 -6.41 -6.16 13.03
N HIS A 113 -7.63 -6.63 13.34
CA HIS A 113 -8.45 -7.37 12.40
C HIS A 113 -8.95 -6.50 11.24
N LEU A 114 -9.39 -5.26 11.49
CA LEU A 114 -9.77 -4.34 10.42
C LEU A 114 -8.60 -4.05 9.47
N LEU A 115 -7.47 -3.62 10.01
CA LEU A 115 -6.32 -3.22 9.18
C LEU A 115 -5.68 -4.41 8.46
N LEU A 116 -5.48 -5.53 9.15
CA LEU A 116 -4.68 -6.63 8.61
C LEU A 116 -5.52 -7.72 7.94
N VAL A 117 -6.80 -7.88 8.30
CA VAL A 117 -7.67 -8.90 7.68
C VAL A 117 -8.55 -8.34 6.58
N HIS A 118 -8.98 -7.08 6.67
CA HIS A 118 -9.88 -6.46 5.69
C HIS A 118 -9.21 -5.49 4.73
N GLU A 119 -8.27 -4.66 5.18
CA GLU A 119 -7.64 -3.67 4.29
C GLU A 119 -6.51 -4.24 3.42
N LEU A 120 -5.80 -5.28 3.86
CA LEU A 120 -4.76 -5.92 3.05
C LEU A 120 -5.29 -6.52 1.74
N PRO A 121 -6.38 -7.34 1.72
CA PRO A 121 -6.97 -7.82 0.47
C PRO A 121 -7.38 -6.68 -0.47
N ARG A 122 -7.96 -5.59 0.07
CA ARG A 122 -8.35 -4.43 -0.74
C ARG A 122 -7.15 -3.72 -1.34
N SER A 123 -6.04 -3.66 -0.60
CA SER A 123 -4.79 -3.08 -1.09
C SER A 123 -4.17 -3.93 -2.19
N VAL A 124 -4.22 -5.26 -2.06
CA VAL A 124 -3.87 -6.18 -3.15
C VAL A 124 -4.75 -5.93 -4.36
N ASP A 125 -6.08 -5.94 -4.21
CA ASP A 125 -6.98 -5.75 -5.35
C ASP A 125 -6.80 -4.40 -6.03
N ARG A 126 -6.49 -3.34 -5.26
CA ARG A 126 -6.18 -2.02 -5.80
C ARG A 126 -4.87 -2.01 -6.61
N ALA A 127 -3.78 -2.53 -6.06
CA ALA A 127 -2.46 -2.52 -6.72
C ALA A 127 -2.44 -3.38 -7.99
N PHE A 128 -3.16 -4.50 -7.99
CA PHE A 128 -3.25 -5.41 -9.14
C PHE A 128 -4.41 -5.09 -10.09
N GLY A 129 -5.36 -4.27 -9.68
CA GLY A 129 -6.46 -3.80 -10.51
C GLY A 129 -5.97 -2.85 -11.61
N THR A 130 -6.69 -2.80 -12.72
CA THR A 130 -6.45 -1.83 -13.81
C THR A 130 -6.95 -0.43 -13.43
N ALA A 131 -6.79 -0.01 -12.17
CA ALA A 131 -7.02 1.36 -11.79
C ALA A 131 -5.86 2.19 -12.35
N SER A 132 -5.96 2.49 -13.65
CA SER A 132 -5.48 3.78 -14.13
C SER A 132 -6.12 4.81 -13.21
N CYS A 133 -5.35 5.38 -12.30
CA CYS A 133 -5.70 6.67 -11.74
C CYS A 133 -5.67 7.65 -12.90
N GLY A 134 -6.80 7.77 -13.59
CA GLY A 134 -7.09 8.81 -14.54
C GLY A 134 -7.27 10.10 -13.77
N HIS A 135 -6.16 10.72 -13.37
CA HIS A 135 -6.15 12.17 -13.26
C HIS A 135 -6.09 12.73 -14.68
N ALA A 136 -7.25 12.79 -15.33
CA ALA A 136 -7.41 13.67 -16.46
C ALA A 136 -7.13 15.11 -15.96
N PRO A 137 -6.20 15.86 -16.58
CA PRO A 137 -6.15 17.30 -16.34
C PRO A 137 -7.48 17.84 -16.86
N GLY A 138 -8.26 18.45 -15.97
CA GLY A 138 -9.54 19.04 -16.32
C GLY A 138 -9.36 20.05 -17.44
N THR A 139 -9.67 19.64 -18.66
CA THR A 139 -10.10 20.55 -19.72
C THR A 139 -11.53 20.94 -19.40
N GLU A 140 -11.67 22.18 -18.96
CA GLU A 140 -12.93 22.92 -18.94
C GLU A 140 -13.64 22.74 -20.29
N GLU A 141 -14.87 22.21 -20.29
CA GLU A 141 -16.03 22.84 -20.93
C GLU A 141 -17.31 21.97 -20.82
N ALA A 142 -18.35 22.62 -20.28
CA ALA A 142 -19.78 22.46 -20.53
C ALA A 142 -20.49 21.13 -20.22
N ALA A 143 -21.08 21.04 -19.03
CA ALA A 143 -22.43 20.47 -18.87
C ALA A 143 -23.15 21.03 -17.62
N HIS A 144 -24.23 21.76 -17.89
CA HIS A 144 -25.23 22.37 -17.03
C HIS A 144 -25.56 21.66 -15.70
N GLY A 145 -25.49 22.41 -14.59
CA GLY A 145 -26.00 22.01 -13.27
C GLY A 145 -25.74 23.08 -12.20
N ALA A 146 -26.48 24.20 -12.26
CA ALA A 146 -26.30 25.34 -11.36
C ALA A 146 -26.80 25.05 -9.94
N PHE A 147 -25.89 24.67 -9.04
CA PHE A 147 -26.01 24.90 -7.60
C PHE A 147 -24.97 25.96 -7.23
N GLY A 148 -25.41 27.22 -7.11
CA GLY A 148 -24.56 28.34 -6.71
C GLY A 148 -24.28 28.37 -5.19
N PRO A 149 -23.16 28.97 -4.75
CA PRO A 149 -22.80 29.06 -3.34
C PRO A 149 -23.68 30.09 -2.57
N PRO A 150 -23.84 29.94 -1.25
CA PRO A 150 -24.77 30.76 -0.46
C PRO A 150 -24.32 32.22 -0.38
N GLN A 151 -25.25 33.14 -0.62
CA GLN A 151 -25.02 34.58 -0.50
C GLN A 151 -25.08 34.99 0.97
N GLY A 152 -23.92 35.25 1.57
CA GLY A 152 -23.82 35.87 2.90
C GLY A 152 -24.00 37.39 2.85
N PRO A 153 -24.45 38.04 3.94
CA PRO A 153 -24.92 39.44 3.95
C PRO A 153 -23.82 40.52 3.85
N TYR A 154 -22.58 40.17 3.50
CA TYR A 154 -21.43 41.08 3.49
C TYR A 154 -20.73 41.20 2.12
N ALA A 155 -21.40 40.90 1.01
CA ALA A 155 -20.83 41.14 -0.32
C ALA A 155 -20.74 42.67 -0.62
N PRO A 156 -19.56 43.22 -0.97
CA PRO A 156 -19.42 44.64 -1.24
C PRO A 156 -20.08 45.02 -2.57
N GLN A 157 -20.97 46.02 -2.54
CA GLN A 157 -21.64 46.54 -3.74
C GLN A 157 -20.66 47.36 -4.60
N ARG A 158 -20.56 47.03 -5.89
CA ARG A 158 -19.78 47.77 -6.88
C ARG A 158 -20.57 49.03 -7.31
N PRO A 159 -19.98 50.24 -7.31
CA PRO A 159 -20.70 51.45 -7.72
C PRO A 159 -20.93 51.49 -9.25
N PRO A 160 -22.02 52.14 -9.71
CA PRO A 160 -22.36 52.18 -11.14
C PRO A 160 -21.43 53.12 -11.92
N ALA A 161 -21.00 52.67 -13.10
CA ALA A 161 -20.23 53.47 -14.05
C ALA A 161 -21.17 54.42 -14.82
N HIS A 162 -20.72 55.66 -15.01
CA HIS A 162 -21.40 56.69 -15.78
C HIS A 162 -20.78 56.74 -17.18
N ASP A 163 -21.56 56.49 -18.22
CA ASP A 163 -21.12 56.69 -19.61
C ASP A 163 -21.47 58.13 -20.09
N PRO A 164 -20.65 58.74 -20.97
CA PRO A 164 -20.97 59.98 -21.70
C PRO A 164 -21.80 59.74 -22.97
#